data_AF-A0A923PRS3-F1
#
_entry.id   AF-A0A923PRS3-F1
#
_cell.length_a   1.000
_cell.length_b   1.000
_cell.length_c   1.000
_cell.angle_alpha   90.00
_cell.angle_beta   90.00
_cell.angle_gamma   90.00
#
_symmetry.space_group_name_H-M   'P 1'
#
loop_
_entity.id
_entity.type
_entity.pdbx_description
1 polymer ?
#
loop_
_entity_poly.entity_id
_entity_poly.type
_entity_poly.pdbx_seq_one_letter_code
_entity_poly.pdbx_strand_id
1 'polypeptide(L)'
;NDYSNHDASLDAAHVAHFEGTARYLQSLGAPLGGLGLQAHISANPSPPANVVAVLDRYAALGLPVRITEFDVNTDDEELQADYTRDFLIALYSHPTVVGCQLWGFWENAHWIPKAASYRADWSEKPNARAYKALVLDQWRTRATGVTDGQGTWRARGFHGDYLATIEYNGQKFEQTFSLRAGVPAPIIRVPLTAPRLVNLSTRAAAGTGDATLIPGFVIDGAGPKRVLLRGVGRASRPSVLRAPSLAWSSLFAAATVASLPPIAAGTPAPRRRRRRSRVRRGSPARFPSRAAAGTVRSSFPSSPAPTLRPSRRSTVARASRSWKPTNSIKPAPRGCGISRRAHASGPARRWRFPDS
;
A
#
# COMPACT_ATOMS: atom_id res chain seq x y z
N ASN A 1 -1.34 -24.11 14.74
CA ASN A 1 -2.59 -24.01 13.99
C ASN A 1 -3.35 -25.27 14.30
N ASP A 2 -4.58 -25.17 14.82
CA ASP A 2 -5.34 -26.36 15.19
C ASP A 2 -6.86 -26.14 15.04
N TYR A 3 -7.62 -27.24 15.01
CA TYR A 3 -9.08 -27.24 15.06
C TYR A 3 -9.58 -27.26 16.51
N SER A 4 -10.87 -27.03 16.74
CA SER A 4 -11.53 -27.09 18.05
C SER A 4 -10.89 -26.28 19.20
N ASN A 5 -9.94 -25.41 18.89
CA ASN A 5 -9.20 -24.60 19.86
C ASN A 5 -9.74 -23.15 19.97
N HIS A 6 -10.91 -22.89 19.39
CA HIS A 6 -11.56 -21.57 19.33
C HIS A 6 -12.77 -21.45 20.27
N ASP A 7 -13.22 -22.54 20.90
CA ASP A 7 -14.35 -22.55 21.83
C ASP A 7 -14.17 -23.62 22.91
N ALA A 8 -13.93 -23.17 24.16
CA ALA A 8 -13.74 -24.06 25.30
C ALA A 8 -15.04 -24.72 25.79
N SER A 9 -16.22 -24.22 25.40
CA SER A 9 -17.50 -24.85 25.76
C SER A 9 -17.75 -26.16 25.01
N LEU A 10 -17.12 -26.32 23.84
CA LEU A 10 -17.21 -27.54 23.02
C LEU A 10 -16.07 -28.52 23.33
N ASP A 11 -14.86 -28.02 23.55
CA ASP A 11 -13.68 -28.86 23.84
C ASP A 11 -12.68 -28.15 24.77
N ALA A 12 -13.05 -28.04 26.05
CA ALA A 12 -12.21 -27.42 27.07
C ALA A 12 -10.83 -28.09 27.21
N ALA A 13 -10.78 -29.42 27.06
CA ALA A 13 -9.56 -30.20 27.19
C ALA A 13 -8.58 -29.89 26.05
N HIS A 14 -9.08 -29.80 24.82
CA HIS A 14 -8.25 -29.46 23.66
C HIS A 14 -7.76 -28.01 23.71
N VAL A 15 -8.61 -27.04 24.09
CA VAL A 15 -8.21 -25.65 24.31
C VAL A 15 -7.10 -25.55 25.37
N ALA A 16 -7.25 -26.24 26.50
CA ALA A 16 -6.24 -26.25 27.56
C ALA A 16 -4.93 -26.93 27.11
N HIS A 17 -5.03 -28.01 26.33
CA HIS A 17 -3.86 -28.70 25.78
C HIS A 17 -3.09 -27.83 24.78
N PHE A 18 -3.80 -27.13 23.89
CA PHE A 18 -3.22 -26.20 22.92
C PHE A 18 -2.49 -25.05 23.62
N GLU A 19 -3.11 -24.43 24.62
CA GLU A 19 -2.47 -23.40 25.44
C GLU A 19 -1.25 -23.92 26.20
N GLY A 20 -1.38 -25.08 26.86
CA GLY A 20 -0.29 -25.70 27.61
C GLY A 20 0.92 -26.00 26.73
N THR A 21 0.67 -26.46 25.50
CA THR A 21 1.71 -26.68 24.49
C THR A 21 2.41 -25.37 24.11
N ALA A 22 1.65 -24.29 23.89
CA ALA A 22 2.24 -22.98 23.60
C ALA A 22 3.12 -22.48 24.77
N ARG A 23 2.65 -22.61 26.02
CA ARG A 23 3.44 -22.24 27.21
C ARG A 23 4.70 -23.08 27.36
N TYR A 24 4.60 -24.39 27.13
CA TYR A 24 5.75 -25.30 27.15
C TYR A 24 6.80 -24.92 26.12
N LEU A 25 6.39 -24.58 24.90
CA LEU A 25 7.32 -24.13 23.86
C LEU A 25 7.95 -22.78 24.23
N GLN A 26 7.18 -21.83 24.77
CA GLN A 26 7.73 -20.55 25.26
C GLN A 26 8.74 -20.75 26.40
N SER A 27 8.48 -21.66 27.35
CA SER A 27 9.39 -21.90 28.48
C SER A 27 10.72 -22.50 28.04
N LEU A 28 10.76 -23.21 26.91
CA LEU A 28 11.98 -23.69 26.27
C LEU A 28 12.64 -22.66 25.35
N GLY A 29 12.11 -21.44 25.25
CA GLY A 29 12.64 -20.37 24.40
C GLY A 29 12.36 -20.55 22.90
N ALA A 30 11.35 -21.35 22.53
CA ALA A 30 10.96 -21.50 21.13
C ALA A 30 10.40 -20.18 20.57
N PRO A 31 10.77 -19.78 19.33
CA PRO A 31 10.34 -18.53 18.73
C PRO A 31 8.92 -18.63 18.16
N LEU A 32 7.91 -18.74 19.03
CA LEU A 32 6.51 -18.74 18.59
C LEU A 32 6.10 -17.37 18.06
N GLY A 33 5.67 -17.32 16.80
CA GLY A 33 5.22 -16.09 16.14
C GLY A 33 3.74 -15.77 16.32
N GLY A 34 2.92 -16.71 16.79
CA GLY A 34 1.48 -16.54 16.93
C GLY A 34 0.70 -17.84 17.10
N LEU A 35 -0.59 -17.72 17.35
CA LEU A 35 -1.53 -18.82 17.52
C LEU A 35 -2.50 -18.86 16.34
N GLY A 36 -2.69 -20.05 15.76
CA GLY A 36 -3.61 -20.28 14.66
C GLY A 36 -4.83 -21.07 15.13
N LEU A 37 -6.01 -20.50 14.93
CA LEU A 37 -7.29 -21.14 15.21
C LEU A 37 -7.99 -21.35 13.86
N GLN A 38 -8.24 -22.60 13.48
CA GLN A 38 -8.88 -22.88 12.20
C GLN A 38 -10.28 -22.28 12.13
N ALA A 39 -11.07 -22.45 13.20
CA ALA A 39 -12.45 -21.98 13.31
C ALA A 39 -13.39 -22.52 12.22
N HIS A 40 -13.32 -23.85 11.99
CA HIS A 40 -14.38 -24.57 11.28
C HIS A 40 -15.62 -24.67 12.17
N ILE A 41 -16.66 -23.92 11.84
CA ILE A 41 -17.88 -23.84 12.64
C ILE A 41 -18.88 -24.88 12.17
N SER A 42 -19.44 -25.64 13.12
CA SER A 42 -20.42 -26.67 12.83
C SER A 42 -21.81 -26.10 12.49
N ALA A 43 -22.76 -26.98 12.15
CA ALA A 43 -24.16 -26.60 11.89
C ALA A 43 -24.86 -25.98 13.10
N ASN A 44 -24.36 -26.24 14.32
CA ASN A 44 -24.86 -25.69 15.57
C ASN A 44 -23.79 -24.76 16.16
N PRO A 45 -23.69 -23.52 15.67
CA PRO A 45 -22.64 -22.61 16.10
C PRO A 45 -22.84 -22.16 17.55
N SER A 46 -21.79 -22.24 18.37
CA SER A 46 -21.76 -21.62 19.68
C SER A 46 -21.75 -20.10 19.58
N PRO A 47 -22.29 -19.36 20.56
CA PRO A 47 -22.26 -17.90 20.58
C PRO A 47 -20.83 -17.33 20.37
N PRO A 48 -20.64 -16.27 19.56
CA PRO A 48 -19.33 -15.66 19.37
C PRO A 48 -18.65 -15.20 20.67
N ALA A 49 -19.42 -14.94 21.74
CA ALA A 49 -18.89 -14.64 23.06
C ALA A 49 -17.99 -15.76 23.63
N ASN A 50 -18.25 -17.02 23.29
CA ASN A 50 -17.39 -18.14 23.71
C ASN A 50 -16.03 -18.07 23.04
N VAL A 51 -15.99 -17.63 21.78
CA VAL A 51 -14.75 -17.41 21.03
C VAL A 51 -13.98 -16.25 21.64
N VAL A 52 -14.64 -15.16 22.00
CA VAL A 52 -14.02 -14.03 22.72
C VAL A 52 -13.39 -14.49 24.03
N ALA A 53 -14.07 -15.31 24.82
CA ALA A 53 -13.51 -15.84 26.07
C ALA A 53 -12.25 -16.70 25.86
N VAL A 54 -12.17 -17.45 24.75
CA VAL A 54 -10.94 -18.18 24.38
C VAL A 54 -9.84 -17.22 23.90
N LEU A 55 -10.18 -16.16 23.19
CA LEU A 55 -9.23 -15.12 22.79
C LEU A 55 -8.65 -14.39 24.00
N ASP A 56 -9.47 -14.07 25.00
CA ASP A 56 -9.04 -13.48 26.29
C ASP A 56 -8.06 -14.43 27.01
N ARG A 57 -8.37 -15.72 27.03
CA ARG A 57 -7.49 -16.76 27.59
C ARG A 57 -6.13 -16.79 26.88
N TYR A 58 -6.12 -16.77 25.55
CA TYR A 58 -4.88 -16.77 24.77
C TYR A 58 -4.13 -15.44 24.81
N ALA A 59 -4.78 -14.32 25.13
CA ALA A 59 -4.11 -13.03 25.29
C ALA A 59 -3.00 -13.07 26.37
N ALA A 60 -3.19 -13.90 27.40
CA ALA A 60 -2.20 -14.13 28.46
C ALA A 60 -0.87 -14.75 27.97
N LEU A 61 -0.80 -15.21 26.71
CA LEU A 61 0.42 -15.72 26.10
C LEU A 61 1.26 -14.63 25.44
N GLY A 62 0.72 -13.41 25.27
CA GLY A 62 1.40 -12.30 24.60
C GLY A 62 1.67 -12.54 23.11
N LEU A 63 0.94 -13.48 22.49
CA LEU A 63 1.10 -13.88 21.10
C LEU A 63 -0.08 -13.36 20.26
N PRO A 64 0.16 -12.93 19.01
CA PRO A 64 -0.92 -12.59 18.10
C PRO A 64 -1.71 -13.85 17.72
N VAL A 65 -3.03 -13.70 17.59
CA VAL A 65 -3.94 -14.76 17.18
C VAL A 65 -4.39 -14.51 15.74
N ARG A 66 -4.40 -15.55 14.90
CA ARG A 66 -4.96 -15.51 13.56
C ARG A 66 -6.02 -16.59 13.40
N ILE A 67 -7.18 -16.19 12.89
CA ILE A 67 -8.14 -17.16 12.38
C ILE A 67 -7.71 -17.55 10.97
N THR A 68 -7.47 -18.83 10.76
CA THR A 68 -6.76 -19.35 9.58
C THR A 68 -7.67 -19.98 8.54
N GLU A 69 -8.80 -20.55 8.95
CA GLU A 69 -9.61 -21.45 8.11
C GLU A 69 -11.13 -21.27 8.35
N PHE A 70 -11.59 -20.03 8.56
CA PHE A 70 -12.98 -19.78 8.94
C PHE A 70 -13.96 -20.23 7.84
N ASP A 71 -14.90 -21.09 8.21
CA ASP A 71 -16.08 -21.46 7.45
C ASP A 71 -17.22 -21.88 8.40
N VAL A 72 -18.45 -21.89 7.90
CA VAL A 72 -19.65 -22.25 8.70
C VAL A 72 -20.45 -23.31 7.96
N ASN A 73 -20.43 -24.52 8.48
CA ASN A 73 -21.01 -25.72 7.87
C ASN A 73 -22.48 -25.90 8.27
N THR A 74 -23.37 -25.09 7.70
CA THR A 74 -24.83 -25.19 7.92
C THR A 74 -25.60 -25.13 6.60
N ASP A 75 -26.80 -25.71 6.58
CA ASP A 75 -27.75 -25.59 5.47
C ASP A 75 -28.66 -24.35 5.60
N ASP A 76 -28.70 -23.73 6.80
CA ASP A 76 -29.43 -22.49 7.04
C ASP A 76 -28.55 -21.30 6.61
N GLU A 77 -28.79 -20.77 5.40
CA GLU A 77 -28.00 -19.67 4.84
C GLU A 77 -28.15 -18.35 5.62
N GLU A 78 -29.26 -18.13 6.32
CA GLU A 78 -29.46 -16.91 7.12
C GLU A 78 -28.71 -17.01 8.45
N LEU A 79 -28.77 -18.16 9.12
CA LEU A 79 -27.89 -18.46 10.27
C LEU A 79 -26.42 -18.34 9.88
N GLN A 80 -26.05 -18.85 8.69
CA GLN A 80 -24.68 -18.71 8.16
C GLN A 80 -24.28 -17.24 8.02
N ALA A 81 -25.20 -16.38 7.57
CA ALA A 81 -24.96 -14.95 7.39
C ALA A 81 -24.80 -14.21 8.72
N ASP A 82 -25.73 -14.44 9.65
CA ASP A 82 -25.73 -13.84 10.96
C ASP A 82 -24.48 -14.24 11.74
N TYR A 83 -24.15 -15.54 11.72
CA TYR A 83 -22.94 -16.01 12.39
C TYR A 83 -21.68 -15.45 11.75
N THR A 84 -21.59 -15.40 10.41
CA THR A 84 -20.47 -14.76 9.71
C THR A 84 -20.29 -13.30 10.13
N ARG A 85 -21.39 -12.54 10.21
CA ARG A 85 -21.38 -11.14 10.66
C ARG A 85 -20.84 -11.04 12.09
N ASP A 86 -21.44 -11.77 13.02
CA ASP A 86 -21.18 -11.61 14.45
C ASP A 86 -19.81 -12.16 14.83
N PHE A 87 -19.37 -13.27 14.21
CA PHE A 87 -18.04 -13.81 14.37
C PHE A 87 -16.96 -12.82 13.90
N LEU A 88 -17.11 -12.24 12.70
CA LEU A 88 -16.16 -11.25 12.21
C LEU A 88 -16.10 -10.00 13.11
N ILE A 89 -17.24 -9.53 13.62
CA ILE A 89 -17.29 -8.40 14.56
C ILE A 89 -16.56 -8.76 15.86
N ALA A 90 -16.80 -9.96 16.41
CA ALA A 90 -16.15 -10.43 17.62
C ALA A 90 -14.63 -10.46 17.45
N LEU A 91 -14.14 -11.05 16.35
CA LEU A 91 -12.72 -11.05 16.01
C LEU A 91 -12.14 -9.63 15.89
N TYR A 92 -12.84 -8.75 15.16
CA TYR A 92 -12.40 -7.37 14.94
C TYR A 92 -12.31 -6.56 16.24
N SER A 93 -13.14 -6.89 17.24
CA SER A 93 -13.15 -6.23 18.54
C SER A 93 -12.02 -6.65 19.49
N HIS A 94 -11.31 -7.74 19.20
CA HIS A 94 -10.32 -8.30 20.11
C HIS A 94 -8.88 -7.92 19.71
N PRO A 95 -8.10 -7.22 20.57
CA PRO A 95 -6.82 -6.62 20.19
C PRO A 95 -5.71 -7.62 19.84
N THR A 96 -5.81 -8.87 20.28
CA THR A 96 -4.83 -9.92 19.92
C THR A 96 -5.03 -10.48 18.52
N VAL A 97 -6.20 -10.26 17.91
CA VAL A 97 -6.50 -10.84 16.60
C VAL A 97 -5.89 -9.99 15.49
N VAL A 98 -4.99 -10.58 14.71
CA VAL A 98 -4.26 -9.90 13.63
C VAL A 98 -4.81 -10.21 12.24
N GLY A 99 -5.82 -11.08 12.13
CA GLY A 99 -6.50 -11.36 10.88
C GLY A 99 -7.40 -12.58 10.91
N CYS A 100 -8.30 -12.63 9.92
CA CYS A 100 -9.17 -13.75 9.65
C CYS A 100 -9.05 -14.14 8.18
N GLN A 101 -8.93 -15.44 7.92
CA GLN A 101 -8.90 -16.02 6.59
C GLN A 101 -10.07 -16.99 6.42
N LEU A 102 -10.78 -16.87 5.29
CA LEU A 102 -11.83 -17.80 4.91
C LEU A 102 -11.23 -19.06 4.26
N TRP A 103 -11.76 -20.25 4.56
CA TRP A 103 -11.25 -21.51 3.98
C TRP A 103 -11.85 -21.88 2.62
N GLY A 104 -11.80 -20.90 1.72
CA GLY A 104 -12.43 -20.97 0.41
C GLY A 104 -13.72 -20.16 0.38
N PHE A 105 -14.05 -19.62 -0.78
CA PHE A 105 -15.24 -18.78 -0.95
C PHE A 105 -16.16 -19.28 -2.06
N TRP A 106 -15.71 -20.20 -2.90
CA TRP A 106 -16.46 -20.69 -4.07
C TRP A 106 -16.77 -22.18 -3.93
N GLU A 107 -18.05 -22.53 -4.08
CA GLU A 107 -18.62 -23.86 -3.84
C GLU A 107 -17.85 -24.99 -4.55
N ASN A 108 -17.53 -24.83 -5.84
CA ASN A 108 -16.84 -25.85 -6.63
C ASN A 108 -15.38 -26.11 -6.20
N ALA A 109 -14.81 -25.25 -5.36
CA ALA A 109 -13.44 -25.38 -4.86
C ALA A 109 -13.37 -25.45 -3.33
N HIS A 110 -14.52 -25.51 -2.65
CA HIS A 110 -14.59 -25.60 -1.19
C HIS A 110 -14.66 -27.07 -0.76
N TRP A 111 -13.91 -27.43 0.29
CA TRP A 111 -13.91 -28.79 0.84
C TRP A 111 -15.27 -29.20 1.46
N ILE A 112 -16.03 -28.21 1.92
CA ILE A 112 -17.43 -28.30 2.34
C ILE A 112 -18.25 -27.34 1.45
N PRO A 113 -18.79 -27.78 0.30
CA PRO A 113 -19.41 -26.89 -0.68
C PRO A 113 -20.41 -25.88 -0.11
N LYS A 114 -21.29 -26.33 0.80
CA LYS A 114 -22.29 -25.46 1.45
C LYS A 114 -21.72 -24.40 2.39
N ALA A 115 -20.48 -24.52 2.85
CA ALA A 115 -19.85 -23.50 3.69
C ALA A 115 -19.34 -22.28 2.89
N ALA A 116 -19.28 -22.41 1.55
CA ALA A 116 -18.81 -21.35 0.66
C ALA A 116 -19.71 -20.08 0.71
N SER A 117 -19.16 -18.97 0.23
CA SER A 117 -19.81 -17.66 0.10
C SER A 117 -20.49 -17.48 -1.27
N TYR A 118 -19.99 -18.15 -2.30
CA TYR A 118 -20.49 -18.12 -3.67
C TYR A 118 -20.86 -19.52 -4.11
N ARG A 119 -22.03 -19.64 -4.72
CA ARG A 119 -22.49 -20.90 -5.30
C ARG A 119 -21.68 -21.27 -6.53
N ALA A 120 -21.85 -22.50 -7.01
CA ALA A 120 -21.18 -23.04 -8.19
C ALA A 120 -21.37 -22.15 -9.43
N ASP A 121 -22.54 -21.53 -9.57
CA ASP A 121 -22.93 -20.60 -10.64
C ASP A 121 -22.51 -19.13 -10.41
N TRP A 122 -21.69 -18.87 -9.39
CA TRP A 122 -21.28 -17.54 -8.93
C TRP A 122 -22.38 -16.68 -8.33
N SER A 123 -23.59 -17.21 -8.14
CA SER A 123 -24.61 -16.50 -7.38
C SER A 123 -24.18 -16.32 -5.93
N GLU A 124 -24.51 -15.17 -5.39
CA GLU A 124 -24.07 -14.75 -4.08
C GLU A 124 -24.98 -15.30 -2.97
N LYS A 125 -24.37 -15.81 -1.90
CA LYS A 125 -25.07 -16.24 -0.69
C LYS A 125 -25.18 -15.11 0.35
N PRO A 126 -26.11 -15.19 1.33
CA PRO A 126 -26.24 -14.22 2.42
C PRO A 126 -24.94 -13.94 3.21
N ASN A 127 -24.15 -14.96 3.53
CA ASN A 127 -22.85 -14.80 4.23
C ASN A 127 -21.83 -13.97 3.44
N ALA A 128 -21.80 -14.07 2.12
CA ALA A 128 -20.98 -13.19 1.28
C ALA A 128 -21.41 -11.72 1.38
N ARG A 129 -22.73 -11.47 1.42
CA ARG A 129 -23.27 -10.12 1.62
C ARG A 129 -22.86 -9.56 2.98
N ALA A 130 -22.97 -10.35 4.04
CA ALA A 130 -22.54 -9.98 5.38
C ALA A 130 -21.04 -9.62 5.40
N TYR A 131 -20.18 -10.48 4.84
CA TYR A 131 -18.75 -10.22 4.71
C TYR A 131 -18.45 -8.92 3.96
N LYS A 132 -19.04 -8.71 2.79
CA LYS A 132 -18.81 -7.48 2.00
C LYS A 132 -19.30 -6.23 2.72
N ALA A 133 -20.47 -6.30 3.37
CA ALA A 133 -21.03 -5.18 4.12
C ALA A 133 -20.10 -4.74 5.26
N LEU A 134 -19.46 -5.68 5.96
CA LEU A 134 -18.45 -5.36 6.97
C LEU A 134 -17.13 -4.93 6.32
N VAL A 135 -16.47 -5.82 5.58
CA VAL A 135 -15.05 -5.66 5.20
C VAL A 135 -14.84 -4.73 4.01
N LEU A 136 -15.78 -4.68 3.07
CA LEU A 136 -15.66 -3.84 1.87
C LEU A 136 -16.43 -2.52 1.99
N ASP A 137 -17.32 -2.42 2.98
CA ASP A 137 -18.11 -1.22 3.22
C ASP A 137 -17.86 -0.55 4.57
N GLN A 138 -18.37 -1.11 5.66
CA GLN A 138 -18.34 -0.46 6.98
C GLN A 138 -16.92 -0.28 7.53
N TRP A 139 -16.04 -1.25 7.32
CA TRP A 139 -14.64 -1.25 7.78
C TRP A 139 -13.70 -0.68 6.73
N ARG A 140 -14.15 0.36 6.01
CA ARG A 140 -13.32 1.16 5.12
C ARG A 140 -13.47 2.63 5.44
N THR A 141 -12.35 3.34 5.41
CA THR A 141 -12.37 4.80 5.54
C THR A 141 -12.77 5.41 4.21
N ARG A 142 -13.88 6.16 4.22
CA ARG A 142 -14.27 7.11 3.16
C ARG A 142 -14.51 8.44 3.84
N ALA A 143 -13.56 9.35 3.72
CA ALA A 143 -13.63 10.65 4.38
C ALA A 143 -13.29 11.76 3.39
N THR A 144 -14.16 12.76 3.34
CA THR A 144 -14.00 13.98 2.54
C THR A 144 -14.41 15.16 3.41
N GLY A 145 -13.73 16.28 3.28
CA GLY A 145 -14.16 17.51 3.92
C GLY A 145 -13.35 18.72 3.47
N VAL A 146 -13.71 19.86 4.03
CA VAL A 146 -13.09 21.15 3.76
C VAL A 146 -12.31 21.56 5.00
N THR A 147 -11.14 22.17 4.80
CA THR A 147 -10.35 22.72 5.89
C THR A 147 -11.08 23.88 6.57
N ASP A 148 -10.87 24.03 7.87
CA ASP A 148 -11.33 25.18 8.63
C ASP A 148 -10.57 26.48 8.28
N GLY A 149 -10.90 27.59 8.94
CA GLY A 149 -10.23 28.88 8.74
C GLY A 149 -8.74 28.90 9.11
N GLN A 150 -8.22 27.84 9.74
CA GLN A 150 -6.80 27.63 10.03
C GLN A 150 -6.14 26.64 9.05
N GLY A 151 -6.85 26.22 7.99
CA GLY A 151 -6.34 25.27 7.01
C GLY A 151 -6.28 23.82 7.53
N THR A 152 -7.00 23.49 8.61
CA THR A 152 -6.99 22.16 9.22
C THR A 152 -8.25 21.36 8.90
N TRP A 153 -8.08 20.07 8.64
CA TRP A 153 -9.17 19.10 8.56
C TRP A 153 -8.79 17.83 9.31
N ARG A 154 -9.76 17.21 10.00
CA ARG A 154 -9.54 16.02 10.83
C ARG A 154 -10.60 14.97 10.55
N ALA A 155 -10.17 13.71 10.49
CA ALA A 155 -11.04 12.56 10.38
C ALA A 155 -10.44 11.36 11.13
N ARG A 156 -11.28 10.37 11.43
CA ARG A 156 -10.83 9.05 11.90
C ARG A 156 -10.93 8.05 10.75
N GLY A 157 -10.08 7.03 10.78
CA GLY A 157 -10.06 5.98 9.76
C GLY A 157 -9.62 4.63 10.31
N PHE A 158 -10.01 3.58 9.60
CA PHE A 158 -9.55 2.22 9.80
C PHE A 158 -8.05 2.09 9.48
N HIS A 159 -7.37 1.09 10.03
CA HIS A 159 -6.00 0.78 9.63
C HIS A 159 -5.95 0.43 8.14
N GLY A 160 -4.93 0.93 7.45
CA GLY A 160 -4.81 0.76 6.01
C GLY A 160 -3.86 1.76 5.38
N ASP A 161 -3.69 1.60 4.06
CA ASP A 161 -2.92 2.51 3.22
C ASP A 161 -3.86 3.41 2.45
N TYR A 162 -3.51 4.68 2.40
CA TYR A 162 -4.38 5.74 1.92
C TYR A 162 -3.65 6.65 0.94
N LEU A 163 -4.42 7.15 -0.02
CA LEU A 163 -4.10 8.29 -0.86
C LEU A 163 -5.01 9.44 -0.43
N ALA A 164 -4.44 10.50 0.15
CA ALA A 164 -5.14 11.76 0.32
C ALA A 164 -5.06 12.55 -0.98
N THR A 165 -6.21 12.97 -1.50
CA THR A 165 -6.31 13.94 -2.60
C THR A 165 -6.79 15.27 -2.01
N ILE A 166 -6.00 16.32 -2.22
CA ILE A 166 -6.25 17.66 -1.70
C ILE A 166 -6.46 18.59 -2.89
N GLU A 167 -7.54 19.36 -2.87
CA GLU A 167 -7.83 20.36 -3.91
C GLU A 167 -7.75 21.76 -3.31
N TYR A 168 -6.98 22.64 -3.95
CA TYR A 168 -6.82 24.03 -3.53
C TYR A 168 -6.59 24.93 -4.75
N ASN A 169 -7.39 25.99 -4.89
CA ASN A 169 -7.35 26.93 -6.03
C ASN A 169 -7.35 26.23 -7.41
N GLY A 170 -8.14 25.17 -7.57
CA GLY A 170 -8.22 24.38 -8.81
C GLY A 170 -7.02 23.47 -9.08
N GLN A 171 -6.03 23.42 -8.18
CA GLN A 171 -4.91 22.49 -8.24
C GLN A 171 -5.18 21.27 -7.35
N LYS A 172 -4.72 20.10 -7.80
CA LYS A 172 -4.81 18.85 -7.06
C LYS A 172 -3.43 18.41 -6.58
N PHE A 173 -3.37 17.99 -5.32
CA PHE A 173 -2.19 17.44 -4.66
C PHE A 173 -2.54 16.06 -4.13
N GLU A 174 -1.59 15.15 -4.20
CA GLU A 174 -1.75 13.78 -3.75
C GLU A 174 -0.65 13.44 -2.74
N GLN A 175 -1.04 12.81 -1.63
CA GLN A 175 -0.11 12.35 -0.61
C GLN A 175 -0.53 10.98 -0.10
N THR A 176 0.39 10.02 -0.13
CA THR A 176 0.18 8.70 0.47
C THR A 176 0.53 8.71 1.95
N PHE A 177 -0.20 7.93 2.73
CA PHE A 177 0.05 7.72 4.16
C PHE A 177 -0.56 6.41 4.64
N SER A 178 -0.16 5.96 5.82
CA SER A 178 -0.62 4.72 6.43
C SER A 178 -1.20 4.99 7.82
N LEU A 179 -2.31 4.32 8.14
CA LEU A 179 -2.82 4.20 9.52
C LEU A 179 -2.50 2.79 10.02
N ARG A 180 -1.90 2.70 11.21
CA ARG A 180 -1.43 1.44 11.82
C ARG A 180 -1.73 1.44 13.32
N ALA A 181 -1.98 0.26 13.88
CA ALA A 181 -2.20 0.08 15.30
C ALA A 181 -0.96 0.53 16.10
N GLY A 182 -1.18 1.25 17.21
CA GLY A 182 -0.09 1.69 18.09
C GLY A 182 0.83 2.78 17.51
N VAL A 183 0.54 3.29 16.31
CA VAL A 183 1.33 4.35 15.67
C VAL A 183 0.48 5.64 15.65
N PRO A 184 1.01 6.79 16.10
CA PRO A 184 0.31 8.06 16.02
C PRO A 184 -0.12 8.39 14.59
N ALA A 185 -1.34 8.90 14.43
CA ALA A 185 -1.87 9.26 13.11
C ALA A 185 -1.00 10.35 12.44
N PRO A 186 -0.62 10.20 11.16
CA PRO A 186 0.27 11.13 10.48
C PRO A 186 -0.43 12.47 10.23
N ILE A 187 0.32 13.57 10.35
CA ILE A 187 -0.12 14.90 9.92
C ILE A 187 0.30 15.09 8.46
N ILE A 188 -0.68 15.19 7.57
CA ILE A 188 -0.46 15.44 6.14
C ILE A 188 -0.32 16.95 5.94
N ARG A 189 0.84 17.40 5.46
CA ARG A 189 1.10 18.80 5.13
C ARG A 189 1.24 18.95 3.62
N VAL A 190 0.39 19.77 3.02
CA VAL A 190 0.46 20.09 1.60
C VAL A 190 1.16 21.44 1.44
N PRO A 191 2.36 21.48 0.82
CA PRO A 191 3.02 22.75 0.54
C PRO A 191 2.27 23.44 -0.61
N LEU A 192 1.41 24.40 -0.25
CA LEU A 192 0.70 25.27 -1.21
C LEU A 192 1.67 26.29 -1.81
N THR A 193 2.66 25.83 -2.56
CA THR A 193 3.58 26.74 -3.25
C THR A 193 2.88 27.20 -4.51
N ALA A 194 2.50 28.48 -4.58
CA ALA A 194 1.98 29.08 -5.79
C ALA A 194 2.97 28.81 -6.95
N PRO A 195 2.52 28.30 -8.11
CA PRO A 195 3.40 28.13 -9.25
C PRO A 195 3.96 29.51 -9.62
N ARG A 196 5.28 29.66 -9.54
CA ARG A 196 5.96 30.86 -10.01
C ARG A 196 6.38 30.67 -11.46
N LEU A 197 6.06 31.64 -12.31
CA LEU A 197 6.62 31.71 -13.66
C LEU A 197 8.14 31.87 -13.53
N VAL A 198 8.91 30.85 -13.93
CA VAL A 198 10.38 30.87 -13.80
C VAL A 198 11.07 31.53 -14.99
N ASN A 199 10.49 31.41 -16.19
CA ASN A 199 11.03 32.00 -17.43
C ASN A 199 9.90 32.25 -18.45
N LEU A 200 10.04 33.32 -19.23
CA LEU A 200 9.24 33.63 -20.41
C LEU A 200 10.19 34.02 -21.55
N SER A 201 10.04 33.43 -22.73
CA SER A 201 10.87 33.77 -23.89
C SER A 201 10.01 33.89 -25.15
N THR A 202 10.27 34.92 -25.94
CA THR A 202 9.68 35.11 -27.27
C THR A 202 10.80 35.29 -28.29
N ARG A 203 10.52 35.01 -29.57
CA ARG A 203 11.43 35.24 -30.68
C ARG A 203 10.69 36.02 -31.76
N ALA A 204 11.29 37.12 -32.21
CA ALA A 204 10.78 37.93 -33.31
C ALA A 204 11.95 38.45 -34.16
N ALA A 205 11.65 38.85 -35.40
CA ALA A 205 12.61 39.56 -36.23
C ALA A 205 12.84 40.96 -35.64
N ALA A 206 14.10 41.39 -35.60
CA ALA A 206 14.48 42.75 -35.19
C ALA A 206 15.21 43.42 -36.36
N GLY A 207 14.70 44.58 -36.79
CA GLY A 207 15.26 45.42 -37.84
C GLY A 207 15.69 46.79 -37.33
N THR A 208 15.89 47.73 -38.27
CA THR A 208 16.26 49.13 -37.99
C THR A 208 15.14 50.07 -38.42
N GLY A 209 15.14 51.33 -37.96
CA GLY A 209 14.10 52.31 -38.27
C GLY A 209 12.72 51.80 -37.83
N ASP A 210 11.75 51.84 -38.74
CA ASP A 210 10.38 51.38 -38.51
C ASP A 210 10.27 49.86 -38.25
N ALA A 211 11.32 49.08 -38.56
CA ALA A 211 11.38 47.65 -38.27
C ALA A 211 12.00 47.32 -36.90
N THR A 212 12.22 48.31 -36.03
CA THR A 212 12.73 48.11 -34.67
C THR A 212 11.73 47.30 -33.83
N LEU A 213 12.19 46.19 -33.25
CA LEU A 213 11.35 45.36 -32.37
C LEU A 213 11.17 46.03 -31.01
N ILE A 214 9.92 46.20 -30.59
CA ILE A 214 9.55 46.70 -29.26
C ILE A 214 8.83 45.57 -28.51
N PRO A 215 9.53 44.79 -27.65
CA PRO A 215 8.90 43.78 -26.81
C PRO A 215 8.38 44.42 -25.52
N GLY A 216 7.11 44.17 -25.20
CA GLY A 216 6.49 44.58 -23.94
C GLY A 216 6.08 43.38 -23.09
N PHE A 217 6.08 43.56 -21.77
CA PHE A 217 5.46 42.63 -20.83
C PHE A 217 4.84 43.45 -19.69
N VAL A 218 3.76 42.95 -19.09
CA VAL A 218 3.11 43.55 -17.93
C VAL A 218 3.45 42.70 -16.71
N ILE A 219 3.88 43.35 -15.63
CA ILE A 219 4.04 42.71 -14.33
C ILE A 219 3.00 43.30 -13.38
N ASP A 220 2.15 42.43 -12.85
CA ASP A 220 1.11 42.79 -11.89
C ASP A 220 1.33 42.09 -10.54
N GLY A 221 0.65 42.58 -9.50
CA GLY A 221 0.65 42.07 -8.13
C GLY A 221 1.47 42.89 -7.13
N ALA A 222 1.19 42.68 -5.84
CA ALA A 222 1.78 43.45 -4.75
C ALA A 222 3.25 43.08 -4.47
N GLY A 223 4.04 44.07 -4.07
CA GLY A 223 5.43 43.93 -3.61
C GLY A 223 6.49 44.05 -4.72
N PRO A 224 7.75 44.37 -4.35
CA PRO A 224 8.84 44.53 -5.31
C PRO A 224 9.22 43.19 -5.95
N LYS A 225 9.36 43.18 -7.28
CA LYS A 225 9.69 41.98 -8.08
C LYS A 225 11.06 42.15 -8.75
N ARG A 226 11.95 41.19 -8.53
CA ARG A 226 13.26 41.14 -9.22
C ARG A 226 13.10 40.38 -10.54
N VAL A 227 13.48 41.00 -11.64
CA VAL A 227 13.37 40.46 -12.99
C VAL A 227 14.73 40.49 -13.66
N LEU A 228 15.08 39.42 -14.36
CA LEU A 228 16.21 39.40 -15.28
C LEU A 228 15.68 39.48 -16.71
N LEU A 229 16.12 40.49 -17.44
CA LEU A 229 15.73 40.71 -18.83
C LEU A 229 16.96 40.47 -19.72
N ARG A 230 16.82 39.54 -20.67
CA ARG A 230 17.93 39.09 -21.52
C ARG A 230 17.52 39.12 -22.99
N GLY A 231 18.19 39.96 -23.77
CA GLY A 231 18.16 39.91 -25.23
C GLY A 231 19.26 38.99 -25.78
N VAL A 232 18.93 38.09 -26.70
CA VAL A 232 19.92 37.23 -27.39
C VAL A 232 19.65 37.28 -28.90
N GLY A 233 20.57 37.88 -29.65
CA GLY A 233 20.54 37.92 -31.11
C GLY A 233 21.77 37.23 -31.71
N ARG A 234 21.64 36.62 -32.90
CA ARG A 234 22.79 36.14 -33.68
C ARG A 234 23.45 37.32 -34.39
N ALA A 235 24.66 37.67 -33.99
CA ALA A 235 25.53 38.54 -34.79
C ALA A 235 26.22 37.69 -35.87
N SER A 236 25.54 37.45 -37.00
CA SER A 236 26.15 36.79 -38.16
C SER A 236 26.16 37.70 -39.37
N ARG A 237 26.93 38.80 -39.29
CA ARG A 237 27.64 39.50 -40.38
C ARG A 237 28.27 40.81 -39.85
N PRO A 238 29.41 41.28 -40.39
CA PRO A 238 30.16 42.41 -39.83
C PRO A 238 29.49 43.80 -39.92
N SER A 239 28.23 43.94 -40.33
CA SER A 239 27.74 45.23 -40.82
C SER A 239 26.32 45.66 -40.47
N VAL A 240 25.61 45.15 -39.45
CA VAL A 240 24.28 45.73 -39.11
C VAL A 240 23.96 46.03 -37.64
N LEU A 241 24.64 45.51 -36.61
CA LEU A 241 24.42 46.00 -35.23
C LEU A 241 25.73 46.02 -34.45
N ARG A 242 26.50 47.10 -34.59
CA ARG A 242 27.64 47.36 -33.73
C ARG A 242 27.07 47.76 -32.36
N ALA A 243 27.13 46.85 -31.39
CA ALA A 243 26.61 46.99 -30.04
C ALA A 243 25.07 47.18 -29.96
N PRO A 244 24.26 46.10 -29.98
CA PRO A 244 22.84 46.23 -29.64
C PRO A 244 22.71 46.80 -28.23
N SER A 245 22.09 47.97 -28.10
CA SER A 245 21.73 48.58 -26.82
C SER A 245 20.29 48.21 -26.48
N LEU A 246 20.07 47.81 -25.22
CA LEU A 246 18.73 47.68 -24.66
C LEU A 246 18.38 49.03 -24.03
N ALA A 247 17.49 49.78 -24.68
CA ALA A 247 16.91 51.00 -24.14
C ALA A 247 15.59 50.67 -23.45
N TRP A 248 15.35 51.30 -22.30
CA TRP A 248 14.15 51.11 -21.48
C TRP A 248 13.30 52.36 -21.51
N SER A 249 12.02 52.20 -21.81
CA SER A 249 11.00 53.25 -21.70
C SER A 249 9.90 52.78 -20.76
N SER A 250 9.70 53.51 -19.66
CA SER A 250 8.57 53.27 -18.76
C SER A 250 7.39 54.15 -19.19
N LEU A 251 6.22 53.55 -19.34
CA LEU A 251 4.96 54.27 -19.56
C LEU A 251 4.27 54.68 -18.25
N PHE A 252 4.80 54.25 -17.08
CA PHE A 252 4.24 54.54 -15.75
C PHE A 252 5.30 55.05 -14.78
N ALA A 253 4.97 56.10 -14.01
CA ALA A 253 5.93 56.93 -13.24
C ALA A 253 6.55 56.28 -11.98
N ALA A 254 6.29 55.00 -11.69
CA ALA A 254 6.61 54.40 -10.39
C ALA A 254 7.69 53.30 -10.39
N ALA A 255 8.39 53.05 -11.51
CA ALA A 255 9.43 52.02 -11.57
C ALA A 255 10.83 52.61 -11.35
N THR A 256 11.40 52.49 -10.15
CA THR A 256 12.84 52.73 -9.92
C THR A 256 13.63 51.52 -10.39
N VAL A 257 14.51 51.70 -11.38
CA VAL A 257 15.32 50.62 -11.97
C VAL A 257 16.80 50.88 -11.71
N ALA A 258 17.46 49.96 -11.01
CA ALA A 258 18.92 49.94 -10.91
C ALA A 258 19.49 49.09 -12.07
N SER A 259 20.32 49.69 -12.92
CA SER A 259 21.04 48.97 -13.97
C SER A 259 22.32 48.35 -13.39
N LEU A 260 22.59 47.09 -13.74
CA LEU A 260 23.90 46.47 -13.52
C LEU A 260 24.74 46.63 -14.80
N PRO A 261 26.08 46.81 -14.68
CA PRO A 261 26.95 46.89 -15.83
C PRO A 261 26.92 45.58 -16.65
N PRO A 262 27.19 45.65 -17.97
CA PRO A 262 27.18 44.47 -18.82
C PRO A 262 28.22 43.44 -18.37
N ILE A 263 27.80 42.18 -18.28
CA ILE A 263 28.73 41.05 -18.07
C ILE A 263 29.55 40.92 -19.36
N ALA A 264 30.85 41.19 -19.27
CA ALA A 264 31.79 41.00 -20.36
C ALA A 264 31.70 39.56 -20.91
N ALA A 265 31.71 39.42 -22.22
CA ALA A 265 31.74 38.12 -22.88
C ALA A 265 32.95 37.33 -22.39
N GLY A 266 32.69 36.26 -21.63
CA GLY A 266 33.73 35.37 -21.13
C GLY A 266 34.57 34.81 -22.29
N THR A 267 35.89 34.86 -22.10
CA THR A 267 36.89 34.26 -22.99
C THR A 267 36.54 32.79 -23.27
N PRO A 268 36.66 32.29 -24.52
CA PRO A 268 36.36 30.89 -24.79
C PRO A 268 37.38 30.00 -24.08
N ALA A 269 36.88 28.98 -23.36
CA ALA A 269 37.71 27.98 -22.70
C ALA A 269 38.67 27.29 -23.68
N PRO A 270 39.91 26.95 -23.28
CA PRO A 270 40.88 26.36 -24.17
C PRO A 270 40.41 24.98 -24.66
N ARG A 271 40.46 24.78 -25.98
CA ARG A 271 40.20 23.50 -26.64
C ARG A 271 41.15 22.43 -26.11
N ARG A 272 40.65 21.48 -25.32
CA ARG A 272 41.36 20.24 -24.99
C ARG A 272 41.65 19.46 -26.29
N ARG A 273 42.92 19.42 -26.69
CA ARG A 273 43.44 18.47 -27.70
C ARG A 273 43.14 17.04 -27.21
N ARG A 274 42.29 16.31 -27.93
CA ARG A 274 42.17 14.85 -27.77
C ARG A 274 43.48 14.20 -28.24
N ARG A 275 44.35 13.83 -27.31
CA ARG A 275 45.40 12.83 -27.57
C ARG A 275 44.71 11.49 -27.78
N ARG A 276 44.81 10.93 -28.98
CA ARG A 276 44.52 9.52 -29.24
C ARG A 276 45.65 8.69 -28.63
N SER A 277 45.39 7.94 -27.57
CA SER A 277 46.28 6.87 -27.11
C SER A 277 45.74 5.53 -27.62
N ARG A 278 46.61 4.88 -28.39
CA ARG A 278 46.46 3.59 -29.06
C ARG A 278 46.34 2.48 -28.01
N VAL A 279 45.22 1.74 -28.00
CA VAL A 279 45.05 0.55 -27.16
C VAL A 279 45.84 -0.60 -27.78
N ARG A 280 46.81 -1.15 -27.05
CA ARG A 280 47.52 -2.38 -27.40
C ARG A 280 46.90 -3.52 -26.59
N ARG A 281 46.45 -4.57 -27.28
CA ARG A 281 45.97 -5.83 -26.70
C ARG A 281 47.13 -6.63 -26.10
N GLY A 282 46.87 -7.29 -24.97
CA GLY A 282 47.70 -8.35 -24.38
C GLY A 282 46.99 -8.98 -23.18
N SER A 283 46.62 -10.25 -23.31
CA SER A 283 45.91 -11.09 -22.32
C SER A 283 46.91 -11.82 -21.37
N PRO A 284 46.53 -12.83 -20.55
CA PRO A 284 46.44 -12.68 -19.08
C PRO A 284 47.29 -13.70 -18.27
N ALA A 285 47.53 -13.40 -16.99
CA ALA A 285 48.00 -14.36 -15.95
C ALA A 285 48.09 -13.58 -14.61
N ARG A 286 48.06 -14.13 -13.39
CA ARG A 286 47.70 -15.41 -12.74
C ARG A 286 47.63 -15.03 -11.24
N PHE A 287 46.85 -15.78 -10.46
CA PHE A 287 46.88 -15.74 -8.99
C PHE A 287 48.28 -16.06 -8.42
N PRO A 288 48.51 -15.76 -7.13
CA PRO A 288 48.57 -16.90 -6.22
C PRO A 288 47.79 -16.73 -4.91
N SER A 289 47.41 -17.90 -4.40
CA SER A 289 46.88 -18.22 -3.09
C SER A 289 48.00 -18.61 -2.10
N ARG A 290 47.70 -18.57 -0.79
CA ARG A 290 47.98 -19.59 0.26
C ARG A 290 47.59 -19.00 1.63
N ALA A 291 46.68 -19.62 2.41
CA ALA A 291 46.80 -20.82 3.27
C ALA A 291 47.72 -20.53 4.49
N ALA A 292 47.38 -20.83 5.75
CA ALA A 292 46.96 -22.08 6.42
C ALA A 292 46.64 -21.72 7.91
N ALA A 293 46.17 -22.53 8.87
CA ALA A 293 45.52 -23.83 9.05
C ALA A 293 45.15 -23.89 10.55
N GLY A 294 44.19 -24.73 10.95
CA GLY A 294 43.87 -24.98 12.35
C GLY A 294 42.81 -26.07 12.50
N THR A 295 43.28 -27.32 12.54
CA THR A 295 42.50 -28.55 12.66
C THR A 295 42.37 -28.94 14.13
N VAL A 296 41.18 -29.35 14.60
CA VAL A 296 41.03 -30.27 15.73
C VAL A 296 39.93 -31.30 15.40
N ARG A 297 40.28 -32.57 15.57
CA ARG A 297 39.44 -33.78 15.49
C ARG A 297 39.11 -34.25 16.92
N SER A 298 37.89 -34.74 17.14
CA SER A 298 37.54 -35.87 18.03
C SER A 298 36.11 -36.31 17.66
N SER A 299 35.83 -37.50 17.10
CA SER A 299 35.72 -38.87 17.65
C SER A 299 34.56 -39.11 18.66
N PHE A 300 33.57 -39.87 18.16
CA PHE A 300 32.35 -40.55 18.67
C PHE A 300 32.47 -41.34 20.01
N PRO A 301 31.36 -41.78 20.70
CA PRO A 301 30.28 -42.72 20.26
C PRO A 301 28.83 -42.23 20.54
N SER A 302 27.75 -42.55 19.83
CA SER A 302 27.14 -43.81 19.34
C SER A 302 26.53 -44.71 20.42
N SER A 303 25.20 -44.65 20.63
CA SER A 303 24.23 -45.77 20.88
C SER A 303 23.02 -45.32 21.74
N PRO A 304 21.88 -46.04 21.74
CA PRO A 304 21.08 -46.50 20.60
C PRO A 304 19.59 -46.09 20.71
N ALA A 305 18.87 -46.12 19.59
CA ALA A 305 17.40 -46.06 19.54
C ALA A 305 16.77 -47.40 19.97
N PRO A 306 15.57 -47.42 20.58
CA PRO A 306 14.77 -48.62 20.68
C PRO A 306 13.95 -48.85 19.39
N THR A 307 14.13 -50.04 18.81
CA THR A 307 13.29 -50.65 17.78
C THR A 307 12.04 -51.27 18.41
N LEU A 308 10.90 -51.17 17.71
CA LEU A 308 9.73 -52.10 17.63
C LEU A 308 8.56 -51.26 17.06
N ARG A 309 7.72 -51.66 16.09
CA ARG A 309 7.59 -52.70 15.05
C ARG A 309 6.44 -52.15 14.16
N PRO A 310 6.31 -52.54 12.88
CA PRO A 310 5.49 -51.79 11.91
C PRO A 310 4.02 -52.23 11.91
N SER A 311 3.09 -51.28 11.85
CA SER A 311 1.69 -51.54 11.51
C SER A 311 1.34 -50.97 10.14
N ARG A 312 1.17 -51.91 9.20
CA ARG A 312 0.26 -51.93 8.03
C ARG A 312 0.19 -50.70 7.12
N ARG A 313 0.69 -50.94 5.90
CA ARG A 313 0.42 -50.23 4.64
C ARG A 313 -1.08 -50.03 4.41
N SER A 314 -1.47 -48.81 4.04
CA SER A 314 -2.57 -48.55 3.12
C SER A 314 -2.07 -47.63 2.01
N THR A 315 -1.94 -48.23 0.83
CA THR A 315 -1.70 -47.58 -0.46
C THR A 315 -2.87 -46.67 -0.81
N VAL A 316 -2.62 -45.38 -1.02
CA VAL A 316 -3.50 -44.53 -1.82
C VAL A 316 -2.68 -43.98 -2.99
N ALA A 317 -3.15 -44.32 -4.18
CA ALA A 317 -2.53 -44.03 -5.45
C ALA A 317 -2.44 -42.52 -5.69
N ARG A 318 -1.24 -42.08 -6.05
CA ARG A 318 -0.92 -40.73 -6.50
C ARG A 318 -1.36 -40.59 -7.96
N ALA A 319 -2.56 -40.05 -8.19
CA ALA A 319 -2.99 -39.66 -9.53
C ALA A 319 -2.38 -38.31 -9.90
N SER A 320 -1.23 -38.33 -10.56
CA SER A 320 -0.70 -37.17 -11.29
C SER A 320 -1.54 -36.94 -12.54
N ARG A 321 -2.36 -35.88 -12.57
CA ARG A 321 -2.93 -35.36 -13.83
C ARG A 321 -2.23 -34.07 -14.20
N SER A 322 -1.54 -34.15 -15.33
CA SER A 322 -0.88 -33.07 -16.06
C SER A 322 -1.89 -32.00 -16.50
N TRP A 323 -1.60 -30.75 -16.17
CA TRP A 323 -2.30 -29.57 -16.68
C TRP A 323 -1.72 -29.19 -18.05
N LYS A 324 -2.59 -28.98 -19.04
CA LYS A 324 -2.26 -28.27 -20.29
C LYS A 324 -3.14 -27.01 -20.36
N PRO A 325 -2.58 -25.84 -20.69
CA PRO A 325 -3.37 -24.62 -20.84
C PRO A 325 -3.88 -24.48 -22.27
N THR A 326 -5.15 -24.12 -22.44
CA THR A 326 -5.65 -23.53 -23.69
C THR A 326 -6.34 -22.21 -23.38
N ASN A 327 -5.67 -21.13 -23.78
CA ASN A 327 -6.19 -19.78 -23.86
C ASN A 327 -7.20 -19.67 -25.01
N SER A 328 -8.31 -18.99 -24.74
CA SER A 328 -9.01 -18.21 -25.78
C SER A 328 -9.89 -17.15 -25.12
N ILE A 329 -9.29 -15.98 -24.92
CA ILE A 329 -9.96 -14.71 -24.64
C ILE A 329 -10.48 -14.16 -25.98
N LYS A 330 -11.75 -13.74 -26.04
CA LYS A 330 -12.27 -12.79 -27.04
C LYS A 330 -13.04 -11.66 -26.33
N PRO A 331 -12.95 -10.38 -26.79
CA PRO A 331 -13.44 -9.23 -26.03
C PRO A 331 -14.78 -8.62 -26.52
N ALA A 332 -15.52 -8.06 -25.56
CA ALA A 332 -16.42 -6.87 -25.59
C ALA A 332 -17.69 -6.89 -26.49
N PRO A 333 -18.76 -6.09 -26.21
CA PRO A 333 -18.70 -4.63 -26.11
C PRO A 333 -19.50 -3.97 -24.96
N ARG A 334 -19.28 -2.65 -24.86
CA ARG A 334 -19.81 -1.67 -23.91
C ARG A 334 -21.33 -1.47 -24.07
N GLY A 335 -22.02 -1.23 -22.96
CA GLY A 335 -23.40 -0.77 -22.90
C GLY A 335 -23.63 0.10 -21.67
N CYS A 336 -24.17 1.29 -21.89
CA CYS A 336 -24.33 2.40 -20.95
C CYS A 336 -25.60 2.24 -20.11
N GLY A 337 -25.53 2.66 -18.83
CA GLY A 337 -26.64 3.21 -18.03
C GLY A 337 -27.72 2.26 -17.53
N ILE A 338 -27.92 2.22 -16.21
CA ILE A 338 -29.25 2.20 -15.55
C ILE A 338 -29.06 2.64 -14.08
N SER A 339 -29.93 3.56 -13.67
CA SER A 339 -30.08 4.10 -12.32
C SER A 339 -30.49 3.04 -11.30
N ARG A 340 -30.10 3.21 -10.03
CA ARG A 340 -30.75 2.49 -8.93
C ARG A 340 -31.29 3.44 -7.87
N ARG A 341 -32.57 3.20 -7.57
CA ARG A 341 -33.41 3.81 -6.55
C ARG A 341 -32.79 3.68 -5.16
N ALA A 342 -33.03 4.73 -4.38
CA ALA A 342 -32.87 4.75 -2.94
C ALA A 342 -33.77 3.69 -2.28
N HIS A 343 -33.18 2.89 -1.40
CA HIS A 343 -33.92 2.21 -0.33
C HIS A 343 -33.48 2.83 0.99
N ALA A 344 -34.45 3.40 1.70
CA ALA A 344 -34.31 3.92 3.05
C ALA A 344 -33.92 2.79 4.00
N SER A 345 -32.81 2.97 4.72
CA SER A 345 -32.47 2.16 5.89
C SER A 345 -32.67 3.03 7.13
N GLY A 346 -33.51 2.54 8.05
CA GLY A 346 -33.73 3.15 9.36
C GLY A 346 -32.46 3.12 10.23
N PRO A 347 -32.46 3.84 11.37
CA PRO A 347 -31.23 4.22 12.05
C PRO A 347 -30.56 3.01 12.71
N ALA A 348 -29.34 2.69 12.27
CA ALA A 348 -28.44 1.78 12.97
C ALA A 348 -28.08 2.37 14.33
N ARG A 349 -28.38 1.63 15.41
CA ARG A 349 -27.97 1.96 16.78
C ARG A 349 -26.44 1.98 16.85
N ARG A 350 -25.87 3.16 17.09
CA ARG A 350 -24.42 3.34 17.32
C ARG A 350 -24.08 2.83 18.72
N TRP A 351 -23.27 1.78 18.79
CA TRP A 351 -22.57 1.41 20.02
C TRP A 351 -21.31 2.29 20.13
N ARG A 352 -21.19 3.02 21.24
CA ARG A 352 -19.96 3.75 21.62
C ARG A 352 -18.96 2.73 22.13
N PHE A 353 -17.78 2.69 21.50
CA PHE A 353 -16.61 2.08 22.11
C PHE A 353 -15.95 3.09 23.05
N PRO A 354 -15.45 2.67 24.22
CA PRO A 354 -14.62 3.52 25.08
C PRO A 354 -13.27 3.76 24.39
N ASP A 355 -12.81 5.00 24.41
CA ASP A 355 -11.50 5.40 23.91
C ASP A 355 -10.40 4.76 24.78
N SER A 356 -9.43 4.12 24.13
CA SER A 356 -8.14 3.72 24.71
C SER A 356 -7.00 4.23 23.86
#